data_AF-A0A0Q9YYF1-F1
#
_entry.id   AF-A0A0Q9YYF1-F1
#
_cell.length_a   1.000
_cell.length_b   1.000
_cell.length_c   1.000
_cell.angle_alpha   90.00
_cell.angle_beta   90.00
_cell.angle_gamma   90.00
#
_symmetry.space_group_name_H-M   'P 1'
#
loop_
_entity.id
_entity.type
_entity.pdbx_description
1 polymer ?
#
loop_
_entity_poly.entity_id
_entity_poly.type
_entity_poly.pdbx_seq_one_letter_code
_entity_poly.pdbx_strand_id
1 'polypeptide(L)'
;MGDNMNDDKDKNADDQLDEFEEEFEFETEGEEEDALAPEEFETEEEEAAEPVAKEPRKNMLLPIAIAAAVVGFIGWKVVGMFTDKPEPAPAPAKPAPKVEEPAPAPAPVEKAAPQSSLPSMMDAQNVIPQEVTATEASLTKLQKKLEEQDTAIKQRLSTLEKELATANQNVAQSNVNVNKLQNDLAALNAAVQELMNQLKVIHEEREKQQQAKVSKKATATRKVESANPSLSVYAIIPGRAWLRSGSGKTITVSEGDSVGEYGKVIKIDAGNGVVITSSGVTLR
;
A
#
# COMPACT_ATOMS: atom_id res chain seq x y z
N MET A 1 -57.47 -32.97 2.79
CA MET A 1 -57.25 -31.54 3.10
C MET A 1 -55.81 -31.38 3.54
N GLY A 2 -55.05 -30.58 2.80
CA GLY A 2 -53.63 -30.34 3.02
C GLY A 2 -53.10 -29.59 1.80
N ASP A 3 -53.56 -28.35 1.68
CA ASP A 3 -53.36 -27.47 0.55
C ASP A 3 -51.89 -27.08 0.35
N ASN A 4 -51.59 -26.93 -0.93
CA ASN A 4 -50.33 -26.66 -1.58
C ASN A 4 -49.87 -25.23 -1.29
N MET A 5 -48.74 -25.04 -0.60
CA MET A 5 -48.08 -23.74 -0.40
C MET A 5 -46.74 -23.76 -1.12
N ASN A 6 -46.78 -23.34 -2.38
CA ASN A 6 -45.62 -23.01 -3.20
C ASN A 6 -46.05 -21.81 -4.05
N ASP A 7 -45.75 -20.59 -3.59
CA ASP A 7 -45.61 -19.43 -4.46
C ASP A 7 -45.12 -18.21 -3.66
N ASP A 8 -44.36 -17.36 -4.36
CA ASP A 8 -43.99 -15.99 -4.01
C ASP A 8 -42.88 -15.73 -2.98
N LYS A 9 -41.64 -16.01 -3.37
CA LYS A 9 -40.46 -15.27 -2.86
C LYS A 9 -39.41 -15.00 -3.95
N ASP A 10 -39.84 -14.41 -5.05
CA ASP A 10 -38.96 -13.71 -5.99
C ASP A 10 -39.62 -12.37 -6.36
N LYS A 11 -39.18 -11.28 -5.71
CA LYS A 11 -39.25 -9.89 -6.21
C LYS A 11 -38.69 -8.91 -5.17
N ASN A 12 -37.89 -7.97 -5.68
CA ASN A 12 -37.29 -6.77 -5.05
C ASN A 12 -35.87 -6.89 -4.50
N ALA A 13 -34.89 -6.76 -5.41
CA ALA A 13 -33.54 -6.34 -5.07
C ALA A 13 -32.91 -5.41 -6.11
N ASP A 14 -33.69 -4.64 -6.89
CA ASP A 14 -33.17 -3.80 -7.99
C ASP A 14 -33.80 -2.40 -8.06
N ASP A 15 -33.99 -1.69 -6.94
CA ASP A 15 -34.58 -0.34 -7.00
C ASP A 15 -34.09 0.63 -5.89
N GLN A 16 -32.77 0.73 -5.67
CA GLN A 16 -32.17 1.71 -4.74
C GLN A 16 -30.84 2.31 -5.26
N LEU A 17 -30.76 2.71 -6.53
CA LEU A 17 -29.56 3.40 -7.04
C LEU A 17 -29.82 4.69 -7.84
N ASP A 18 -31.02 5.27 -7.81
CA ASP A 18 -31.37 6.46 -8.62
C ASP A 18 -31.85 7.68 -7.82
N GLU A 19 -31.46 7.86 -6.54
CA GLU A 19 -31.93 9.00 -5.71
C GLU A 19 -30.78 9.84 -5.09
N PHE A 20 -29.68 10.05 -5.82
CA PHE A 20 -28.57 10.89 -5.36
C PHE A 20 -28.06 11.88 -6.41
N GLU A 21 -28.98 12.43 -7.23
CA GLU A 21 -28.62 13.37 -8.31
C GLU A 21 -29.47 14.66 -8.33
N GLU A 22 -30.21 14.98 -7.27
CA GLU A 22 -30.90 16.26 -7.16
C GLU A 22 -30.46 17.05 -5.92
N GLU A 23 -30.19 18.35 -6.16
CA GLU A 23 -30.02 19.43 -5.17
C GLU A 23 -28.59 19.77 -4.71
N PHE A 24 -27.81 20.34 -5.64
CA PHE A 24 -26.81 21.36 -5.29
C PHE A 24 -27.05 22.61 -6.16
N GLU A 25 -28.12 23.32 -5.85
CA GLU A 25 -28.42 24.65 -6.37
C GLU A 25 -27.62 25.67 -5.54
N PHE A 26 -26.46 26.10 -6.07
CA PHE A 26 -25.63 27.11 -5.43
C PHE A 26 -26.11 28.51 -5.86
N GLU A 27 -27.08 29.04 -5.12
CA GLU A 27 -27.41 30.47 -5.12
C GLU A 27 -26.17 31.27 -4.72
N THR A 28 -25.50 31.88 -5.70
CA THR A 28 -24.43 32.84 -5.46
C THR A 28 -25.06 34.23 -5.44
N GLU A 29 -25.68 34.55 -4.30
CA GLU A 29 -26.17 35.90 -4.03
C GLU A 29 -24.96 36.79 -3.71
N GLY A 30 -24.90 37.93 -4.40
CA GLY A 30 -23.79 38.85 -4.36
C GLY A 30 -23.77 39.68 -3.07
N GLU A 31 -22.59 39.82 -2.49
CA GLU A 31 -22.24 40.94 -1.62
C GLU A 31 -21.11 41.73 -2.29
N GLU A 32 -21.53 42.81 -2.95
CA GLU A 32 -20.70 43.98 -3.21
C GLU A 32 -20.58 44.75 -1.90
N GLU A 33 -19.40 44.81 -1.26
CA GLU A 33 -19.07 45.93 -0.36
C GLU A 33 -17.57 46.30 -0.41
N ASP A 34 -17.38 47.58 -0.75
CA ASP A 34 -16.43 48.54 -0.21
C ASP A 34 -14.91 48.41 -0.45
N ALA A 35 -14.50 49.05 -1.54
CA ALA A 35 -13.76 50.31 -1.53
C ALA A 35 -13.01 50.70 -0.24
N LEU A 36 -11.71 50.39 -0.18
CA LEU A 36 -10.71 51.25 0.47
C LEU A 36 -9.39 51.25 -0.32
N ALA A 37 -9.20 52.33 -1.10
CA ALA A 37 -7.88 52.96 -1.30
C ALA A 37 -7.37 53.47 0.07
N PRO A 38 -6.06 53.68 0.33
CA PRO A 38 -5.07 54.40 -0.49
C PRO A 38 -3.68 53.68 -0.45
N GLU A 39 -2.54 54.10 -1.00
CA GLU A 39 -1.92 55.42 -1.23
C GLU A 39 -0.96 55.35 -2.43
N GLU A 40 -0.81 56.52 -3.01
CA GLU A 40 0.24 56.99 -3.89
C GLU A 40 1.63 56.80 -3.26
N PHE A 41 2.63 56.39 -4.04
CA PHE A 41 3.98 56.93 -3.85
C PHE A 41 4.66 57.13 -5.19
N GLU A 42 5.42 58.21 -5.23
CA GLU A 42 5.78 59.02 -6.36
C GLU A 42 6.73 58.37 -7.35
N THR A 43 6.49 58.78 -8.59
CA THR A 43 7.42 58.98 -9.70
C THR A 43 8.78 59.53 -9.25
N GLU A 44 9.88 58.91 -9.68
CA GLU A 44 11.08 59.65 -10.10
C GLU A 44 11.71 59.00 -11.33
N GLU A 45 12.13 59.87 -12.24
CA GLU A 45 12.69 59.66 -13.57
C GLU A 45 14.12 59.07 -13.57
N GLU A 46 14.39 58.28 -14.61
CA GLU A 46 15.55 58.35 -15.52
C GLU A 46 16.87 59.01 -15.05
N GLU A 47 17.98 58.25 -14.96
CA GLU A 47 19.19 58.50 -15.78
C GLU A 47 20.30 57.43 -15.65
N ALA A 48 20.91 57.12 -16.80
CA ALA A 48 22.31 56.78 -17.09
C ALA A 48 23.20 55.94 -16.12
N ALA A 49 23.62 54.79 -16.67
CA ALA A 49 24.97 54.18 -16.67
C ALA A 49 26.01 54.54 -15.59
N GLU A 50 26.45 53.52 -14.82
CA GLU A 50 27.85 53.06 -14.76
C GLU A 50 27.97 51.68 -14.04
N PRO A 51 28.96 50.81 -14.40
CA PRO A 51 29.09 49.47 -13.86
C PRO A 51 29.94 49.44 -12.57
N VAL A 52 29.29 49.39 -11.40
CA VAL A 52 29.98 49.21 -10.12
C VAL A 52 30.30 47.73 -9.87
N ALA A 53 31.58 47.47 -9.67
CA ALA A 53 32.17 46.16 -9.43
C ALA A 53 31.55 45.44 -8.23
N LYS A 54 31.12 44.18 -8.45
CA LYS A 54 30.62 43.29 -7.41
C LYS A 54 31.78 42.80 -6.54
N GLU A 55 31.78 43.20 -5.27
CA GLU A 55 32.57 42.53 -4.24
C GLU A 55 32.08 41.09 -3.98
N PRO A 56 32.97 40.13 -3.73
CA PRO A 56 32.59 38.74 -3.50
C PRO A 56 31.95 38.56 -2.13
N ARG A 57 30.62 38.32 -2.13
CA ARG A 57 29.82 37.95 -0.95
C ARG A 57 30.28 36.59 -0.39
N LYS A 58 31.22 36.60 0.55
CA LYS A 58 31.77 35.40 1.23
C LYS A 58 30.80 34.72 2.22
N ASN A 59 29.59 35.24 2.41
CA ASN A 59 28.67 34.77 3.45
C ASN A 59 27.58 33.81 2.92
N MET A 60 27.54 33.52 1.61
CA MET A 60 26.53 32.62 1.01
C MET A 60 26.99 31.14 0.92
N LEU A 61 28.22 30.82 1.30
CA LEU A 61 28.74 29.44 1.28
C LEU A 61 28.37 28.64 2.55
N LEU A 62 28.18 29.32 3.68
CA LEU A 62 27.84 28.66 4.95
C LEU A 62 26.49 27.89 4.92
N PRO A 63 25.37 28.44 4.38
CA PRO A 63 24.10 27.71 4.34
C PRO A 63 24.13 26.53 3.36
N ILE A 64 24.91 26.62 2.27
CA ILE A 64 25.06 25.54 1.28
C ILE A 64 25.82 24.35 1.88
N ALA A 65 26.87 24.62 2.68
CA ALA A 65 27.62 23.58 3.36
C ALA A 65 26.77 22.82 4.40
N ILE A 66 25.91 23.53 5.13
CA ILE A 66 24.99 22.92 6.11
C ILE A 66 23.93 22.07 5.40
N ALA A 67 23.34 22.57 4.31
CA ALA A 67 22.37 21.80 3.53
C ALA A 67 22.99 20.53 2.93
N ALA A 68 24.22 20.61 2.41
CA ALA A 68 24.95 19.46 1.89
C ALA A 68 25.27 18.42 2.99
N ALA A 69 25.62 18.86 4.19
CA ALA A 69 25.88 17.97 5.33
C ALA A 69 24.61 17.23 5.79
N VAL A 70 23.45 17.91 5.84
CA VAL A 70 22.17 17.30 6.23
C VAL A 70 21.72 16.26 5.17
N VAL A 71 21.81 16.59 3.89
CA VAL A 71 21.46 15.65 2.80
C VAL A 71 22.42 14.46 2.77
N GLY A 72 23.72 14.69 3.00
CA GLY A 72 24.72 13.62 3.12
C GLY A 72 24.45 12.70 4.31
N PHE A 73 24.05 13.24 5.45
CA PHE A 73 23.75 12.44 6.66
C PHE A 73 22.47 11.60 6.47
N ILE A 74 21.44 12.15 5.84
CA ILE A 74 20.21 11.41 5.50
C ILE A 74 20.51 10.32 4.46
N GLY A 75 21.27 10.63 3.41
CA GLY A 75 21.68 9.65 2.40
C GLY A 75 22.50 8.49 3.00
N TRP A 76 23.44 8.80 3.90
CA TRP A 76 24.24 7.78 4.59
C TRP A 76 23.37 6.89 5.51
N LYS A 77 22.40 7.46 6.22
CA LYS A 77 21.45 6.70 7.07
C LYS A 77 20.54 5.77 6.27
N VAL A 78 20.09 6.20 5.09
CA VAL A 78 19.23 5.38 4.23
C VAL A 78 20.02 4.27 3.56
N VAL A 79 21.25 4.53 3.07
CA VAL A 79 22.11 3.46 2.51
C VAL A 79 22.50 2.44 3.58
N GLY A 80 22.72 2.89 4.83
CA GLY A 80 22.97 1.98 5.96
C GLY A 80 21.80 1.05 6.28
N MET A 81 20.55 1.46 6.04
CA MET A 81 19.35 0.63 6.24
C MET A 81 19.11 -0.42 5.13
N PHE A 82 19.78 -0.30 3.98
CA PHE A 82 19.64 -1.25 2.86
C PHE A 82 20.91 -2.07 2.59
N THR A 83 21.94 -1.94 3.44
CA THR A 83 23.17 -2.75 3.36
C THR A 83 23.20 -3.87 4.41
N ASP A 84 22.05 -4.24 4.96
CA ASP A 84 21.88 -5.57 5.56
C ASP A 84 21.94 -6.58 4.42
N LYS A 85 23.14 -7.13 4.29
CA LYS A 85 23.54 -8.14 3.32
C LYS A 85 22.48 -9.25 3.29
N PRO A 86 21.75 -9.47 2.18
CA PRO A 86 20.85 -10.61 2.11
C PRO A 86 21.70 -11.86 2.29
N GLU A 87 21.39 -12.60 3.35
CA GLU A 87 21.93 -13.93 3.57
C GLU A 87 21.72 -14.73 2.27
N PRO A 88 22.77 -15.37 1.72
CA PRO A 88 22.67 -16.09 0.46
C PRO A 88 21.58 -17.15 0.60
N ALA A 89 20.52 -16.99 -0.19
CA ALA A 89 19.43 -17.95 -0.27
C ALA A 89 20.02 -19.36 -0.47
N PRO A 90 19.55 -20.37 0.30
CA PRO A 90 19.96 -21.74 0.09
C PRO A 90 19.68 -22.15 -1.36
N ALA A 91 20.65 -22.84 -1.97
CA ALA A 91 20.63 -23.28 -3.36
C ALA A 91 19.27 -23.89 -3.77
N PRO A 92 18.83 -23.70 -5.02
CA PRO A 92 17.55 -24.23 -5.50
C PRO A 92 17.54 -25.75 -5.33
N ALA A 93 16.67 -26.21 -4.43
CA ALA A 93 16.36 -27.61 -4.29
C ALA A 93 15.83 -28.13 -5.63
N LYS A 94 16.28 -29.33 -6.01
CA LYS A 94 15.77 -30.13 -7.13
C LYS A 94 14.23 -30.04 -7.23
N PRO A 95 13.65 -30.05 -8.45
CA PRO A 95 12.22 -29.99 -8.64
C PRO A 95 11.53 -31.13 -7.86
N ALA A 96 10.73 -30.73 -6.86
CA ALA A 96 9.84 -31.62 -6.14
C ALA A 96 8.69 -32.07 -7.07
N PRO A 97 8.15 -33.29 -6.86
CA PRO A 97 7.09 -33.85 -7.67
C PRO A 97 5.81 -33.01 -7.60
N LYS A 98 5.11 -33.03 -8.73
CA LYS A 98 3.83 -32.41 -9.02
C LYS A 98 2.84 -32.56 -7.85
N VAL A 99 2.35 -31.42 -7.36
CA VAL A 99 1.24 -31.34 -6.40
C VAL A 99 -0.01 -31.90 -7.07
N GLU A 100 -0.47 -33.02 -6.54
CA GLU A 100 -1.78 -33.59 -6.82
C GLU A 100 -2.83 -32.84 -5.99
N GLU A 101 -3.91 -32.50 -6.67
CA GLU A 101 -5.07 -31.73 -6.20
C GLU A 101 -5.74 -32.42 -4.99
N PRO A 102 -6.10 -31.68 -3.92
CA PRO A 102 -6.75 -32.29 -2.77
C PRO A 102 -8.19 -32.69 -3.15
N ALA A 103 -8.41 -34.00 -3.20
CA ALA A 103 -9.71 -34.63 -3.31
C ALA A 103 -10.68 -34.18 -2.18
N PRO A 104 -11.99 -34.19 -2.42
CA PRO A 104 -13.00 -33.80 -1.44
C PRO A 104 -12.99 -34.70 -0.21
N ALA A 105 -13.29 -34.07 0.93
CA ALA A 105 -13.23 -34.60 2.28
C ALA A 105 -13.88 -36.00 2.45
N PRO A 106 -13.18 -36.98 3.05
CA PRO A 106 -13.82 -38.19 3.54
C PRO A 106 -14.67 -37.88 4.78
N ALA A 107 -15.85 -38.51 4.81
CA ALA A 107 -16.87 -38.44 5.84
C ALA A 107 -16.38 -38.78 7.27
N PRO A 108 -17.13 -38.41 8.31
CA PRO A 108 -16.74 -38.56 9.71
C PRO A 108 -16.48 -40.03 10.05
N VAL A 109 -15.28 -40.30 10.56
CA VAL A 109 -14.92 -41.63 11.08
C VAL A 109 -15.74 -41.87 12.34
N GLU A 110 -16.73 -42.74 12.21
CA GLU A 110 -17.59 -43.20 13.28
C GLU A 110 -16.75 -43.90 14.36
N LYS A 111 -17.02 -43.49 15.60
CA LYS A 111 -16.35 -43.84 16.83
C LYS A 111 -16.55 -45.34 17.11
N ALA A 112 -15.58 -46.16 16.76
CA ALA A 112 -15.56 -47.57 17.16
C ALA A 112 -15.40 -47.68 18.69
N ALA A 113 -16.45 -48.15 19.35
CA ALA A 113 -16.47 -48.48 20.77
C ALA A 113 -15.52 -49.64 21.10
N PRO A 114 -14.96 -49.72 22.32
CA PRO A 114 -14.11 -50.81 22.74
C PRO A 114 -14.94 -52.10 22.84
N GLN A 115 -14.64 -53.08 21.98
CA GLN A 115 -15.12 -54.46 22.16
C GLN A 115 -14.56 -55.03 23.46
N SER A 116 -15.46 -55.23 24.42
CA SER A 116 -15.24 -56.06 25.61
C SER A 116 -15.25 -57.52 25.18
N SER A 117 -14.08 -58.16 25.15
CA SER A 117 -13.99 -59.62 25.08
C SER A 117 -14.23 -60.19 26.48
N LEU A 118 -15.36 -60.89 26.62
CA LEU A 118 -15.63 -61.75 27.77
C LEU A 118 -14.66 -62.95 27.75
N PRO A 119 -14.05 -63.34 28.88
CA PRO A 119 -13.34 -64.61 28.99
C PRO A 119 -14.34 -65.78 29.10
N SER A 120 -14.19 -66.77 28.21
CA SER A 120 -14.85 -68.07 28.30
C SER A 120 -14.58 -68.71 29.65
N MET A 121 -15.66 -68.99 30.38
CA MET A 121 -15.67 -69.95 31.47
C MET A 121 -16.17 -71.28 30.92
N MET A 122 -15.32 -72.31 30.94
CA MET A 122 -15.65 -73.72 31.18
C MET A 122 -14.44 -74.56 30.79
N ASP A 123 -13.54 -74.78 31.74
CA ASP A 123 -12.96 -76.09 31.91
C ASP A 123 -12.63 -76.24 33.40
N ALA A 124 -13.52 -76.96 34.07
CA ALA A 124 -13.19 -77.58 35.33
C ALA A 124 -12.23 -78.73 34.99
N GLN A 125 -11.06 -78.76 35.64
CA GLN A 125 -10.70 -79.84 36.55
C GLN A 125 -9.18 -79.85 36.79
N ASN A 126 -8.85 -79.90 38.08
CA ASN A 126 -7.68 -80.56 38.67
C ASN A 126 -6.56 -79.66 39.25
N VAL A 127 -6.70 -79.41 40.56
CA VAL A 127 -5.70 -79.60 41.64
C VAL A 127 -4.26 -79.12 41.38
N ILE A 128 -3.80 -78.10 42.14
CA ILE A 128 -2.67 -78.10 43.11
C ILE A 128 -2.62 -76.71 43.81
N PRO A 129 -2.48 -76.63 45.15
CA PRO A 129 -2.44 -75.37 45.89
C PRO A 129 -1.01 -74.81 46.04
N GLN A 130 -0.62 -73.82 45.23
CA GLN A 130 0.62 -73.07 45.48
C GLN A 130 0.70 -71.71 44.76
N GLU A 131 -0.21 -70.76 45.04
CA GLU A 131 -0.10 -69.41 44.43
C GLU A 131 -0.83 -68.32 45.23
N VAL A 132 -0.25 -67.88 46.35
CA VAL A 132 -0.73 -66.71 47.13
C VAL A 132 0.30 -65.59 47.22
N THR A 133 1.47 -65.73 46.58
CA THR A 133 2.54 -64.72 46.60
C THR A 133 2.60 -63.83 45.35
N ALA A 134 1.78 -64.11 44.33
CA ALA A 134 1.77 -63.32 43.08
C ALA A 134 0.89 -62.03 43.16
N THR A 135 -0.01 -61.94 44.14
CA THR A 135 -0.96 -60.81 44.28
C THR A 135 -0.31 -59.55 44.86
N GLU A 136 0.63 -59.66 45.81
CA GLU A 136 1.29 -58.49 46.43
C GLU A 136 2.19 -57.71 45.44
N ALA A 137 2.86 -58.42 44.52
CA ALA A 137 3.70 -57.79 43.49
C ALA A 137 2.87 -57.01 42.45
N SER A 138 1.62 -57.41 42.21
CA SER A 138 0.72 -56.70 41.28
C SER A 138 0.16 -55.40 41.88
N LEU A 139 -0.09 -55.38 43.18
CA LEU A 139 -0.67 -54.24 43.90
C LEU A 139 0.35 -53.10 44.04
N THR A 140 1.61 -53.44 44.36
CA THR A 140 2.73 -52.48 44.38
C THR A 140 2.99 -51.86 43.01
N LYS A 141 2.91 -52.64 41.93
CA LYS A 141 3.04 -52.12 40.56
C LYS A 141 1.91 -51.15 40.19
N LEU A 142 0.69 -51.43 40.63
CA LEU A 142 -0.48 -50.58 40.38
C LEU A 142 -0.39 -49.26 41.16
N GLN A 143 0.07 -49.31 42.41
CA GLN A 143 0.29 -48.12 43.24
C GLN A 143 1.35 -47.20 42.62
N LYS A 144 2.48 -47.76 42.17
CA LYS A 144 3.52 -46.98 41.47
C LYS A 144 3.00 -46.32 40.19
N LYS A 145 2.19 -47.03 39.40
CA LYS A 145 1.58 -46.49 38.18
C LYS A 145 0.63 -45.32 38.48
N LEU A 146 -0.06 -45.36 39.61
CA LEU A 146 -0.98 -44.31 40.04
C LEU A 146 -0.23 -43.05 40.50
N GLU A 147 0.90 -43.21 41.20
CA GLU A 147 1.81 -42.11 41.55
C GLU A 147 2.47 -41.48 40.30
N GLU A 148 2.89 -42.30 39.34
CA GLU A 148 3.40 -41.83 38.04
C GLU A 148 2.33 -41.07 37.25
N GLN A 149 1.07 -41.53 37.28
CA GLN A 149 -0.04 -40.80 36.66
C GLN A 149 -0.33 -39.47 37.36
N ASP A 150 -0.35 -39.44 38.69
CA ASP A 150 -0.63 -38.22 39.46
C ASP A 150 0.44 -37.14 39.20
N THR A 151 1.72 -37.54 39.16
CA THR A 151 2.82 -36.63 38.82
C THR A 151 2.73 -36.13 37.37
N ALA A 152 2.37 -36.99 36.41
CA ALA A 152 2.17 -36.59 35.02
C ALA A 152 0.98 -35.62 34.85
N ILE A 153 -0.12 -35.83 35.57
CA ILE A 153 -1.28 -34.93 35.54
C ILE A 153 -0.91 -33.57 36.13
N LYS A 154 -0.20 -33.53 37.27
CA LYS A 154 0.29 -32.27 37.87
C LYS A 154 1.19 -31.48 36.92
N GLN A 155 2.08 -32.15 36.20
CA GLN A 155 2.93 -31.49 35.20
C GLN A 155 2.10 -30.91 34.06
N ARG A 156 1.10 -31.64 33.54
CA ARG A 156 0.19 -31.15 32.50
C ARG A 156 -0.62 -29.96 32.97
N LEU A 157 -1.14 -29.98 34.20
CA LEU A 157 -1.86 -28.84 34.77
C LEU A 157 -0.97 -27.60 34.88
N SER A 158 0.27 -27.75 35.33
CA SER A 158 1.23 -26.64 35.38
C SER A 158 1.56 -26.07 34.00
N THR A 159 1.68 -26.92 32.98
CA THR A 159 1.89 -26.47 31.60
C THR A 159 0.67 -25.73 31.06
N LEU A 160 -0.54 -26.27 31.27
CA LEU A 160 -1.79 -25.61 30.86
C LEU A 160 -1.97 -24.25 31.53
N GLU A 161 -1.60 -24.12 32.80
CA GLU A 161 -1.65 -22.85 33.52
C GLU A 161 -0.70 -21.80 32.90
N LYS A 162 0.52 -22.21 32.51
CA LYS A 162 1.48 -21.34 31.80
C LYS A 162 1.01 -20.98 30.40
N GLU A 163 0.43 -21.93 29.68
CA GLU A 163 -0.14 -21.69 28.35
C GLU A 163 -1.32 -20.72 28.44
N LEU A 164 -2.21 -20.88 29.42
CA LEU A 164 -3.33 -19.96 29.66
C LEU A 164 -2.84 -18.55 30.02
N ALA A 165 -1.82 -18.42 30.87
CA ALA A 165 -1.21 -17.15 31.20
C ALA A 165 -0.59 -16.46 29.96
N THR A 166 0.12 -17.23 29.14
CA THR A 166 0.72 -16.73 27.89
C THR A 166 -0.35 -16.33 26.87
N ALA A 167 -1.41 -17.13 26.72
CA ALA A 167 -2.53 -16.82 25.85
C ALA A 167 -3.23 -15.51 26.28
N ASN A 168 -3.46 -15.33 27.59
CA ASN A 168 -4.03 -14.10 28.12
C ASN A 168 -3.13 -12.88 27.87
N GLN A 169 -1.81 -13.02 28.04
CA GLN A 169 -0.87 -11.95 27.71
C GLN A 169 -0.89 -11.62 26.21
N ASN A 170 -0.97 -12.62 25.34
CA ASN A 170 -1.07 -12.41 23.90
C ASN A 170 -2.37 -11.72 23.51
N VAL A 171 -3.51 -12.07 24.12
CA VAL A 171 -4.80 -11.41 23.91
C VAL A 171 -4.74 -9.95 24.37
N ALA A 172 -4.15 -9.67 25.54
CA ALA A 172 -3.96 -8.31 26.02
C ALA A 172 -3.09 -7.48 25.06
N GLN A 173 -1.98 -8.05 24.57
CA GLN A 173 -1.12 -7.39 23.60
C GLN A 173 -1.83 -7.16 22.26
N SER A 174 -2.63 -8.12 21.80
CA SER A 174 -3.43 -7.98 20.59
C SER A 174 -4.44 -6.84 20.72
N ASN A 175 -5.09 -6.70 21.88
CA ASN A 175 -6.02 -5.60 22.13
C ASN A 175 -5.32 -4.22 22.09
N VAL A 176 -4.11 -4.12 22.64
CA VAL A 176 -3.29 -2.89 22.53
C VAL A 176 -2.98 -2.58 21.06
N ASN A 177 -2.61 -3.59 20.27
CA ASN A 177 -2.31 -3.40 18.85
C ASN A 177 -3.55 -2.98 18.05
N VAL A 178 -4.72 -3.58 18.33
CA VAL A 178 -6.00 -3.20 17.69
C VAL A 178 -6.36 -1.75 18.01
N ASN A 179 -6.24 -1.33 19.28
CA ASN A 179 -6.49 0.06 19.65
C ASN A 179 -5.52 1.03 18.96
N LYS A 180 -4.26 0.64 18.82
CA LYS A 180 -3.27 1.44 18.08
C LYS A 180 -3.66 1.58 16.61
N LEU A 181 -4.02 0.48 15.94
CA LEU A 181 -4.47 0.52 14.55
C LEU A 181 -5.74 1.37 14.37
N GLN A 182 -6.66 1.33 15.33
CA GLN A 182 -7.85 2.18 15.31
C GLN A 182 -7.50 3.67 15.41
N ASN A 183 -6.53 4.03 16.26
CA ASN A 183 -6.03 5.40 16.37
C ASN A 183 -5.29 5.84 15.10
N ASP A 184 -4.46 4.97 14.53
CA ASP A 184 -3.72 5.23 13.29
C ASP A 184 -4.69 5.42 12.11
N LEU A 185 -5.77 4.64 12.05
CA LEU A 185 -6.83 4.77 11.04
C LEU A 185 -7.58 6.10 11.18
N ALA A 186 -7.90 6.51 12.41
CA ALA A 186 -8.53 7.81 12.67
C ALA A 186 -7.61 8.98 12.28
N ALA A 187 -6.32 8.89 12.58
CA ALA A 187 -5.33 9.89 12.19
C ALA A 187 -5.15 9.96 10.67
N LEU A 188 -5.13 8.81 9.99
CA LEU A 188 -5.07 8.76 8.53
C LEU A 188 -6.31 9.40 7.89
N ASN A 189 -7.50 9.11 8.42
CA ASN A 189 -8.73 9.71 7.93
C ASN A 189 -8.73 11.24 8.09
N ALA A 190 -8.26 11.74 9.24
CA ALA A 190 -8.09 13.18 9.45
C ALA A 190 -7.09 13.80 8.47
N ALA A 191 -5.96 13.14 8.21
CA ALA A 191 -4.97 13.60 7.25
C ALA A 191 -5.51 13.64 5.81
N VAL A 192 -6.36 12.67 5.43
CA VAL A 192 -7.02 12.65 4.12
C VAL A 192 -8.00 13.83 3.98
N GLN A 193 -8.81 14.10 5.01
CA GLN A 193 -9.73 15.25 5.00
C GLN A 193 -8.97 16.59 4.91
N GLU A 194 -7.87 16.73 5.64
CA GLU A 194 -7.02 17.92 5.56
C GLU A 194 -6.44 18.11 4.15
N LEU A 195 -5.95 17.03 3.52
CA LEU A 195 -5.42 17.09 2.17
C LEU A 195 -6.50 17.46 1.13
N MET A 196 -7.73 16.96 1.30
CA MET A 196 -8.88 17.36 0.48
C MET A 196 -9.19 18.86 0.62
N ASN A 197 -9.16 19.40 1.84
CA ASN A 197 -9.35 20.83 2.08
C ASN A 197 -8.25 21.67 1.42
N GLN A 198 -6.99 21.26 1.55
CA GLN A 198 -5.86 21.93 0.90
C GLN A 198 -5.99 21.90 -0.63
N LEU A 199 -6.42 20.76 -1.20
CA LEU A 199 -6.63 20.64 -2.64
C LEU A 199 -7.73 21.60 -3.12
N LYS A 200 -8.81 21.75 -2.35
CA LYS A 200 -9.90 22.70 -2.65
C LYS A 200 -9.41 24.15 -2.67
N VAL A 201 -8.62 24.55 -1.68
CA VAL A 201 -8.02 25.90 -1.61
C VAL A 201 -7.11 26.17 -2.81
N ILE A 202 -6.24 25.22 -3.17
CA ILE A 202 -5.36 25.34 -4.34
C ILE A 202 -6.17 25.46 -5.63
N HIS A 203 -7.28 24.73 -5.73
CA HIS A 203 -8.12 24.78 -6.93
C HIS A 203 -8.81 26.14 -7.07
N GLU A 204 -9.40 26.66 -5.99
CA GLU A 204 -10.04 27.96 -5.96
C GLU A 204 -9.05 29.10 -6.27
N GLU A 205 -7.83 29.03 -5.72
CA GLU A 205 -6.77 30.01 -6.02
C GLU A 205 -6.37 29.96 -7.50
N ARG A 206 -6.26 28.75 -8.07
CA ARG A 206 -5.93 28.56 -9.48
C ARG A 206 -7.01 29.10 -10.41
N GLU A 207 -8.28 28.94 -10.06
CA GLU A 207 -9.39 29.49 -10.84
C GLU A 207 -9.39 31.01 -10.82
N LYS A 208 -9.22 31.64 -9.65
CA LYS A 208 -9.06 33.10 -9.52
C LYS A 208 -7.88 33.63 -10.36
N GLN A 209 -6.74 32.94 -10.35
CA GLN A 209 -5.58 33.31 -11.18
C GLN A 209 -5.83 33.14 -12.68
N GLN A 210 -6.65 32.17 -13.11
CA GLN A 210 -6.99 32.00 -14.52
C GLN A 210 -7.95 33.09 -14.99
N GLN A 211 -8.98 33.42 -14.22
CA GLN A 211 -9.93 34.49 -14.55
C GLN A 211 -9.23 35.86 -14.70
N ALA A 212 -8.25 36.16 -13.84
CA ALA A 212 -7.45 37.39 -13.94
C ALA A 212 -6.55 37.46 -15.20
N LYS A 213 -6.23 36.32 -15.83
CA LYS A 213 -5.39 36.27 -17.05
C LYS A 213 -6.19 36.40 -18.34
N VAL A 214 -7.45 35.97 -18.37
CA VAL A 214 -8.30 36.08 -19.58
C VAL A 214 -8.78 37.51 -19.84
N SER A 215 -8.96 38.33 -18.80
CA SER A 215 -9.39 39.74 -18.98
C SER A 215 -8.31 40.66 -19.54
N LYS A 216 -7.03 40.25 -19.58
CA LYS A 216 -5.91 41.06 -20.09
C LYS A 216 -5.45 40.72 -21.52
N LYS A 217 -6.12 39.79 -22.23
CA LYS A 217 -5.63 39.25 -23.52
C LYS A 217 -6.58 39.44 -24.71
N ALA A 218 -7.44 40.45 -24.69
CA ALA A 218 -8.36 40.74 -25.79
C ALA A 218 -7.72 41.47 -27.01
N THR A 219 -6.44 41.85 -26.98
CA THR A 219 -5.84 42.65 -28.08
C THR A 219 -4.42 42.21 -28.42
N ALA A 220 -4.22 41.01 -28.97
CA ALA A 220 -2.99 40.68 -29.70
C ALA A 220 -3.15 39.40 -30.53
N THR A 221 -3.64 39.55 -31.78
CA THR A 221 -3.39 38.58 -32.86
C THR A 221 -1.90 38.53 -33.14
N ARG A 222 -1.18 37.57 -32.52
CA ARG A 222 0.22 37.29 -32.83
C ARG A 222 0.32 36.01 -33.64
N LYS A 223 0.70 36.21 -34.90
CA LYS A 223 1.19 35.24 -35.88
C LYS A 223 2.06 34.18 -35.19
N VAL A 224 1.65 32.92 -35.27
CA VAL A 224 2.38 31.76 -34.71
C VAL A 224 3.63 31.54 -35.54
N GLU A 225 4.73 32.10 -35.07
CA GLU A 225 6.08 31.80 -35.54
C GLU A 225 6.43 30.43 -34.97
N SER A 226 6.59 29.44 -35.86
CA SER A 226 6.93 28.07 -35.52
C SER A 226 8.27 28.03 -34.79
N ALA A 227 8.21 27.97 -33.46
CA ALA A 227 9.36 27.75 -32.60
C ALA A 227 10.04 26.44 -33.01
N ASN A 228 11.34 26.51 -33.30
CA ASN A 228 12.17 25.34 -33.59
C ASN A 228 11.94 24.24 -32.54
N PRO A 229 11.94 22.96 -32.93
CA PRO A 229 11.69 21.87 -32.00
C PRO A 229 12.75 21.89 -30.90
N SER A 230 12.33 22.26 -29.69
CA SER A 230 13.12 22.28 -28.47
C SER A 230 13.51 20.88 -27.98
N LEU A 231 13.12 19.82 -28.69
CA LEU A 231 13.51 18.44 -28.41
C LEU A 231 14.24 17.82 -29.61
N SER A 232 15.39 17.20 -29.35
CA SER A 232 16.14 16.41 -30.33
C SER A 232 16.23 14.95 -29.88
N VAL A 233 16.39 14.03 -30.81
CA VAL A 233 16.59 12.62 -30.47
C VAL A 233 18.02 12.42 -29.96
N TYR A 234 18.17 11.78 -28.80
CA TYR A 234 19.48 11.43 -28.24
C TYR A 234 19.86 9.97 -28.52
N ALA A 235 18.91 9.06 -28.31
CA ALA A 235 19.08 7.63 -28.58
C ALA A 235 17.72 6.99 -28.87
N ILE A 236 17.70 5.93 -29.69
CA ILE A 236 16.49 5.14 -29.99
C ILE A 236 16.83 3.66 -29.92
N ILE A 237 15.91 2.91 -29.32
CA ILE A 237 15.84 1.44 -29.36
C ILE A 237 14.41 1.07 -29.80
N PRO A 238 14.18 -0.06 -30.47
CA PRO A 238 12.83 -0.48 -30.84
C PRO A 238 11.84 -0.36 -29.66
N GLY A 239 10.79 0.44 -29.86
CA GLY A 239 9.73 0.71 -28.87
C GLY A 239 10.02 1.82 -27.85
N ARG A 240 11.25 2.39 -27.78
CA ARG A 240 11.60 3.47 -26.83
C ARG A 240 12.56 4.49 -27.43
N ALA A 241 12.31 5.78 -27.16
CA ALA A 241 13.17 6.87 -27.56
C ALA A 241 13.60 7.71 -26.35
N TRP A 242 14.86 8.12 -26.33
CA TRP A 242 15.39 9.12 -25.43
C TRP A 242 15.44 10.47 -26.16
N LEU A 243 14.60 11.41 -25.73
CA LEU A 243 14.55 12.76 -26.27
C LEU A 243 15.28 13.71 -25.33
N ARG A 244 16.07 14.62 -25.89
CA ARG A 244 16.80 15.64 -25.14
C ARG A 244 16.15 17.00 -25.39
N SER A 245 15.72 17.66 -24.32
CA SER A 245 15.26 19.04 -24.36
C SER A 245 16.44 19.99 -24.62
N GLY A 246 16.20 21.18 -25.17
CA GLY A 246 17.19 22.24 -25.31
C GLY A 246 17.82 22.69 -23.99
N SER A 247 17.17 22.38 -22.86
CA SER A 247 17.72 22.54 -21.50
C SER A 247 18.79 21.49 -21.13
N GLY A 248 18.98 20.47 -21.96
CA GLY A 248 19.86 19.34 -21.71
C GLY A 248 19.21 18.17 -20.95
N LYS A 249 17.97 18.31 -20.46
CA LYS A 249 17.23 17.24 -19.78
C LYS A 249 16.82 16.14 -20.78
N THR A 250 17.09 14.89 -20.43
CA THR A 250 16.66 13.72 -21.21
C THR A 250 15.36 13.15 -20.66
N ILE A 251 14.39 12.88 -21.53
CA ILE A 251 13.14 12.19 -21.22
C ILE A 251 13.08 10.89 -22.03
N THR A 252 12.50 9.83 -21.44
CA THR A 252 12.28 8.56 -22.14
C THR A 252 10.81 8.46 -22.50
N VAL A 253 10.51 8.10 -23.74
CA VAL A 253 9.14 8.02 -24.26
C VAL A 253 8.94 6.72 -25.04
N SER A 254 7.72 6.20 -25.01
CA SER A 254 7.25 5.04 -25.77
C SER A 254 6.04 5.41 -26.63
N GLU A 255 5.65 4.53 -27.56
CA GLU A 255 4.48 4.76 -28.42
C GLU A 255 3.22 4.92 -27.56
N GLY A 256 2.46 6.00 -27.79
CA GLY A 256 1.29 6.40 -26.99
C GLY A 256 1.56 7.43 -25.90
N ASP A 257 2.82 7.63 -25.49
CA ASP A 257 3.17 8.61 -24.45
C ASP A 257 3.00 10.05 -24.94
N SER A 258 2.53 10.93 -24.05
CA SER A 258 2.35 12.35 -24.32
C SER A 258 3.64 13.13 -24.05
N VAL A 259 4.08 13.93 -25.02
CA VAL A 259 5.33 14.68 -25.02
C VAL A 259 5.05 16.18 -25.16
N GLY A 260 4.61 16.80 -24.06
CA GLY A 260 4.39 18.25 -23.98
C GLY A 260 3.60 18.82 -25.17
N GLU A 261 4.17 19.84 -25.81
CA GLU A 261 3.57 20.53 -26.97
C GLU A 261 3.54 19.69 -28.26
N TYR A 262 4.27 18.57 -28.33
CA TYR A 262 4.35 17.71 -29.51
C TYR A 262 3.22 16.69 -29.57
N GLY A 263 2.41 16.56 -28.52
CA GLY A 263 1.31 15.61 -28.44
C GLY A 263 1.80 14.18 -28.16
N LYS A 264 1.09 13.16 -28.65
CA LYS A 264 1.40 11.75 -28.39
C LYS A 264 2.40 11.18 -29.39
N VAL A 265 3.27 10.28 -28.95
CA VAL A 265 4.15 9.52 -29.84
C VAL A 265 3.31 8.53 -30.65
N ILE A 266 3.27 8.69 -31.97
CA ILE A 266 2.54 7.80 -32.88
C ILE A 266 3.41 6.60 -33.27
N LYS A 267 4.68 6.86 -33.59
CA LYS A 267 5.59 5.84 -34.13
C LYS A 267 7.04 6.16 -33.78
N ILE A 268 7.78 5.13 -33.39
CA ILE A 268 9.24 5.20 -33.18
C ILE A 268 9.93 4.37 -34.27
N ASP A 269 10.62 5.03 -35.20
CA ASP A 269 11.40 4.37 -36.25
C ASP A 269 12.87 4.28 -35.84
N ALA A 270 13.25 3.13 -35.28
CA ALA A 270 14.62 2.84 -34.88
C ALA A 270 15.59 2.72 -36.05
N GLY A 271 15.12 2.40 -37.26
CA GLY A 271 15.97 2.27 -38.45
C GLY A 271 16.43 3.63 -38.98
N ASN A 272 15.55 4.63 -38.91
CA ASN A 272 15.83 5.98 -39.39
C ASN A 272 16.23 6.95 -38.25
N GLY A 273 16.11 6.55 -36.99
CA GLY A 273 16.37 7.40 -35.85
C GLY A 273 15.31 8.50 -35.68
N VAL A 274 14.05 8.22 -36.03
CA VAL A 274 12.98 9.23 -36.13
C VAL A 274 11.85 8.91 -35.16
N VAL A 275 11.35 9.95 -34.47
CA VAL A 275 10.11 9.87 -33.67
C VAL A 275 9.03 10.75 -34.30
N ILE A 276 7.88 10.15 -34.61
CA ILE A 276 6.73 10.86 -35.19
C ILE A 276 5.69 11.07 -34.09
N THR A 277 5.27 12.33 -33.91
CA THR A 277 4.28 12.71 -32.90
C THR A 277 2.94 13.11 -33.53
N SER A 278 1.88 13.19 -32.72
CA SER A 278 0.53 13.51 -33.19
C SER A 278 0.35 14.96 -33.65
N SER A 279 1.28 15.85 -33.30
CA SER A 279 1.34 17.19 -33.90
C SER A 279 1.85 17.21 -35.34
N GLY A 280 2.30 16.06 -35.88
CA GLY A 280 2.91 15.95 -37.21
C GLY A 280 4.40 16.33 -37.22
N VAL A 281 4.98 16.65 -36.06
CA VAL A 281 6.40 16.97 -35.95
C VAL A 281 7.23 15.69 -35.97
N THR A 282 8.33 15.74 -36.72
CA THR A 282 9.29 14.65 -36.87
C THR A 282 10.56 15.02 -36.13
N LEU A 283 10.83 14.35 -35.00
CA LEU A 283 12.02 14.60 -34.18
C LEU A 283 13.18 13.74 -34.68
N ARG A 284 14.38 14.34 -34.74
CA ARG A 284 15.65 13.74 -35.17
C ARG A 284 16.79 14.17 -34.27
#